data_AF-X1L770-F1
#
_entry.id   AF-X1L770-F1
#
_cell.length_a   1.000
_cell.length_b   1.000
_cell.length_c   1.000
_cell.angle_alpha   90.00
_cell.angle_beta   90.00
_cell.angle_gamma   90.00
#
_symmetry.space_group_name_H-M   'P 1'
#
loop_
_entity.id
_entity.type
_entity.pdbx_description
1 polymer ?
#
loop_
_entity_poly.entity_id
_entity_poly.type
_entity_poly.pdbx_seq_one_letter_code
_entity_poly.pdbx_strand_id
1 'polypeptide(L)' 'SIFAAREKEWEKVKILVEAEIVWTILGTIVIGYWLIFASGPVLGWLFFIILTAFAVAFIFFYYQQEK' A
#
# COMPACT_ATOMS: atom_id res chain seq x y z
N SER A 1 1.35 10.04 -1.41
CA SER A 1 1.03 10.24 -2.84
C SER A 1 1.12 11.72 -3.20
N ILE A 2 1.10 12.09 -4.49
CA ILE A 2 1.10 13.51 -4.92
C ILE A 2 -0.07 14.30 -4.33
N PHE A 3 -1.22 13.65 -4.14
CA PHE A 3 -2.40 14.27 -3.53
C PHE A 3 -2.16 14.62 -2.05
N ALA A 4 -1.49 13.74 -1.30
CA ALA A 4 -1.09 14.02 0.08
C ALA A 4 -0.07 15.17 0.18
N ALA A 5 0.83 15.32 -0.80
CA ALA A 5 1.85 16.38 -0.77
C ALA A 5 1.28 17.79 -0.96
N ARG A 6 0.03 17.92 -1.45
CA ARG A 6 -0.63 19.20 -1.69
C ARG A 6 -1.33 19.75 -0.46
N GLU A 7 -1.74 18.89 0.48
CA GLU A 7 -2.45 19.29 1.69
C GLU A 7 -1.58 19.16 2.93
N LYS A 8 -1.58 20.23 3.74
CA LYS A 8 -0.78 20.30 4.98
C LYS A 8 -1.55 19.83 6.21
N GLU A 9 -2.88 19.75 6.12
CA GLU A 9 -3.74 19.30 7.21
C GLU A 9 -3.81 17.77 7.24
N TRP A 10 -3.31 17.17 8.32
CA TRP A 10 -3.30 15.73 8.49
C TRP A 10 -4.71 15.11 8.39
N GLU A 11 -5.74 15.76 8.91
CA GLU A 11 -7.12 15.25 8.86
C GLU A 11 -7.62 15.01 7.42
N LYS A 12 -7.26 15.90 6.48
CA LYS A 12 -7.64 15.75 5.07
C LYS A 12 -6.83 14.66 4.38
N VAL A 13 -5.59 14.44 4.81
CA VAL A 13 -4.68 13.42 4.27
C VAL A 13 -4.97 12.04 4.87
N LYS A 14 -5.53 11.96 6.08
CA LYS A 14 -5.80 10.72 6.81
C LYS A 14 -6.63 9.74 5.99
N ILE A 15 -7.78 10.19 5.47
CA ILE A 15 -8.69 9.34 4.67
C ILE A 15 -7.98 8.80 3.42
N LEU A 16 -7.14 9.62 2.80
CA LEU A 16 -6.37 9.21 1.62
C LEU A 16 -5.33 8.15 1.99
N VAL A 17 -4.63 8.30 3.11
CA VAL A 17 -3.65 7.30 3.59
C VAL A 17 -4.34 6.00 3.96
N GLU A 18 -5.50 6.04 4.63
CA GLU A 18 -6.31 4.85 4.93
C GLU A 18 -6.72 4.12 3.64
N ALA A 19 -7.16 4.86 2.62
CA ALA A 19 -7.50 4.28 1.32
C ALA A 19 -6.29 3.64 0.63
N GLU A 20 -5.11 4.28 0.68
CA GLU A 20 -3.86 3.75 0.13
C GLU A 20 -3.42 2.48 0.88
N ILE A 21 -3.59 2.41 2.21
CA ILE A 21 -3.34 1.20 3.01
C ILE A 21 -4.25 0.07 2.55
N VAL A 22 -5.56 0.30 2.47
CA VAL A 22 -6.53 -0.71 2.04
C VAL A 22 -6.19 -1.20 0.63
N TRP A 23 -5.90 -0.28 -0.30
CA TRP A 23 -5.60 -0.62 -1.68
C TRP A 23 -4.29 -1.39 -1.83
N THR A 24 -3.24 -1.00 -1.11
CA THR A 24 -1.94 -1.70 -1.15
C THR A 24 -2.01 -3.10 -0.54
N ILE A 25 -2.77 -3.28 0.55
CA ILE A 25 -3.03 -4.62 1.13
C ILE A 25 -3.79 -5.49 0.12
N LEU A 26 -4.88 -4.99 -0.44
CA LEU A 26 -5.67 -5.74 -1.43
C LEU A 26 -4.84 -6.10 -2.66
N GLY A 27 -4.08 -5.15 -3.21
CA GLY A 27 -3.19 -5.39 -4.34
C GLY A 27 -2.13 -6.45 -4.04
N THR A 28 -1.58 -6.45 -2.82
CA THR A 28 -0.63 -7.47 -2.35
C THR A 28 -1.28 -8.85 -2.33
N ILE A 29 -2.49 -8.98 -1.78
CA ILE A 29 -3.23 -10.25 -1.72
C ILE A 29 -3.55 -10.76 -3.13
N VAL A 30 -4.03 -9.89 -4.02
CA VAL A 30 -4.39 -10.26 -5.40
C VAL A 30 -3.18 -10.73 -6.19
N ILE A 31 -2.05 -10.01 -6.12
CA ILE A 31 -0.82 -10.45 -6.78
C ILE A 31 -0.29 -11.75 -6.17
N GLY A 32 -0.33 -11.88 -4.84
CA GLY A 32 0.09 -13.10 -4.16
C GLY A 32 -0.73 -14.31 -4.60
N TYR A 33 -2.05 -14.16 -4.69
CA TYR A 33 -2.94 -15.19 -5.21
C TYR A 33 -2.60 -15.57 -6.65
N TRP A 34 -2.41 -14.58 -7.52
CA TRP A 34 -2.07 -14.81 -8.93
C TRP A 34 -0.72 -15.53 -9.10
N LEU A 35 0.29 -15.17 -8.30
CA LEU A 35 1.60 -15.82 -8.34
C LEU A 35 1.56 -17.27 -7.87
N ILE A 36 0.83 -17.55 -6.80
CA ILE A 36 0.79 -18.88 -6.17
C ILE A 36 -0.13 -19.83 -6.94
N PHE A 37 -1.32 -19.37 -7.35
CA PHE A 37 -2.38 -20.24 -7.86
C PHE A 37 -2.59 -20.16 -9.37
N ALA A 38 -2.13 -19.10 -10.03
CA ALA A 38 -2.32 -18.90 -11.47
C ALA A 38 -0.99 -18.89 -12.25
N SER A 39 0.09 -19.38 -11.64
CA SER A 39 1.43 -19.49 -12.26
C SER A 39 1.91 -18.16 -12.88
N GLY A 40 1.70 -17.06 -12.16
CA GLY A 40 2.15 -15.75 -12.59
C GLY A 40 3.66 -15.70 -12.92
N PRO A 41 4.08 -14.85 -13.87
CA PRO A 41 5.47 -14.68 -14.27
C PRO A 41 6.35 -14.27 -13.09
N VAL A 42 7.63 -14.64 -13.15
CA VAL A 42 8.63 -14.37 -12.10
C VAL A 42 8.73 -12.88 -11.76
N LEU A 43 8.57 -11.99 -12.75
CA LEU A 43 8.55 -10.54 -12.54
C LEU A 43 7.43 -10.07 -11.58
N GLY A 44 6.34 -10.83 -11.44
CA GLY A 44 5.27 -10.50 -10.49
C GLY A 44 5.72 -10.55 -9.03
N TRP A 45 6.73 -11.35 -8.68
CA TRP A 45 7.29 -11.37 -7.32
C TRP A 45 7.93 -10.03 -6.92
N LEU A 46 8.53 -9.32 -7.88
CA LEU A 46 9.06 -7.99 -7.62
C LEU A 46 7.94 -7.01 -7.25
N PHE A 47 6.83 -7.05 -7.98
CA PHE A 47 5.65 -6.24 -7.67
C PHE A 47 5.03 -6.61 -6.33
N PHE A 48 4.98 -7.90 -6.00
CA PHE A 48 4.53 -8.37 -4.69
C PHE A 48 5.35 -7.78 -3.55
N ILE A 49 6.68 -7.84 -3.66
CA ILE A 49 7.60 -7.30 -2.64
C ILE A 49 7.44 -5.78 -2.51
N ILE A 50 7.35 -5.05 -3.62
CA ILE A 50 7.19 -3.58 -3.61
C ILE A 50 5.87 -3.18 -2.97
N LEU A 51 4.75 -3.81 -3.35
CA LEU A 51 3.45 -3.51 -2.75
C LEU A 51 3.41 -3.86 -1.26
N THR A 52 4.02 -4.97 -0.87
CA THR A 52 4.14 -5.35 0.55
C THR A 52 4.93 -4.29 1.32
N ALA A 53 6.07 -3.83 0.78
CA ALA A 53 6.88 -2.79 1.40
C ALA A 53 6.10 -1.47 1.55
N PHE A 54 5.32 -1.08 0.54
CA PHE A 54 4.47 0.10 0.63
C PHE A 54 3.34 -0.05 1.65
N ALA A 55 2.67 -1.21 1.69
CA ALA A 55 1.64 -1.48 2.68
C ALA A 55 2.21 -1.33 4.11
N VAL A 56 3.36 -1.95 4.37
CA VAL A 56 4.06 -1.84 5.67
C VAL A 56 4.45 -0.40 5.97
N ALA A 57 5.04 0.32 5.01
CA ALA A 57 5.45 1.71 5.19
C ALA A 57 4.26 2.62 5.50
N PHE A 58 3.17 2.52 4.75
CA PHE A 58 1.97 3.33 4.99
C PHE A 58 1.36 3.06 6.36
N ILE A 59 1.25 1.78 6.75
CA ILE A 59 0.74 1.41 8.07
C ILE A 59 1.64 1.96 9.18
N PHE A 60 2.96 1.79 9.06
CA PHE A 60 3.92 2.26 10.06
C PHE A 60 3.84 3.79 10.24
N PHE A 61 3.90 4.55 9.14
CA PHE A 61 3.86 6.01 9.20
C PHE A 61 2.48 6.55 9.62
N TYR A 62 1.40 5.86 9.27
CA TYR A 62 0.05 6.20 9.74
C TYR A 62 -0.01 6.15 11.28
N TYR A 63 0.45 5.04 11.90
CA TYR A 63 0.46 4.93 13.35
C TYR A 63 1.48 5.85 14.03
N GLN A 64 2.54 6.25 13.34
CA GLN A 64 3.49 7.24 13.86
C GLN A 64 2.87 8.64 13.91
N GLN A 65 2.03 9.01 12.95
CA GLN A 65 1.35 10.32 12.90
C GLN A 65 0.08 10.38 13.75
N GLU A 66 -0.53 9.24 14.08
CA GLU A 66 -1.70 9.17 14.97
C GLU A 66 -1.31 9.29 16.47
N LYS A 67 -0.03 9.09 16.81
CA LYS A 67 0.52 9.29 18.16
C LYS A 67 0.92 10.74 18.41
#